data_AF-A0A6P0JSG1-F1
#
_entry.id   AF-A0A6P0JSG1-F1
#
_cell.length_a   1.000
_cell.length_b   1.000
_cell.length_c   1.000
_cell.angle_alpha   90.00
_cell.angle_beta   90.00
_cell.angle_gamma   90.00
#
_symmetry.space_group_name_H-M   'P 1'
#
loop_
_entity.id
_entity.type
_entity.pdbx_description
1 polymer ?
#
loop_
_entity_poly.entity_id
_entity_poly.type
_entity_poly.pdbx_seq_one_letter_code
_entity_poly.pdbx_strand_id
1 'polypeptide(L)'
;MAIAIPQTKQELRQFGMTLGTIIPVLFGLILPWVWGHELPRLPWVLGGVFWGLALLLPQTLKPVYSGWMKVAAVLAWVNTRLILGIIFFLVVTPMALVMRLIQRDTLSRQFERHRETYRVTSSLRTHQSMEKPF
;
A
#
# COMPACT_ATOMS: atom_id res chain seq x y z
N MET A 1 -19.19 0.12 4.27
CA MET A 1 -18.58 -0.04 5.60
C MET A 1 -18.03 1.31 6.02
N ALA A 2 -18.74 2.03 6.89
CA ALA A 2 -18.32 3.36 7.35
C ALA A 2 -17.08 3.19 8.24
N ILE A 3 -15.94 3.71 7.80
CA ILE A 3 -14.72 3.74 8.61
C ILE A 3 -14.99 4.75 9.73
N ALA A 4 -15.39 4.26 10.89
CA ALA A 4 -15.44 5.07 12.10
C ALA A 4 -14.00 5.38 12.48
N ILE A 5 -13.45 6.47 11.95
CA ILE A 5 -12.12 6.97 12.32
C ILE A 5 -12.26 7.44 13.77
N PRO A 6 -11.72 6.73 14.77
CA PRO A 6 -11.86 7.13 16.16
C PRO A 6 -11.16 8.48 16.33
N GLN A 7 -11.93 9.57 16.46
CA GLN A 7 -11.42 10.93 16.65
C GLN A 7 -10.91 11.11 18.09
N THR A 8 -9.97 10.26 18.51
CA THR A 8 -9.34 10.40 19.82
C THR A 8 -8.50 11.66 19.84
N LYS A 9 -8.51 12.39 20.96
CA LYS A 9 -7.72 13.62 21.13
C LYS A 9 -6.23 13.40 20.86
N GLN A 10 -5.74 12.17 21.08
CA GLN A 10 -4.36 11.77 20.85
C GLN A 10 -4.01 11.73 19.36
N GLU A 11 -4.84 11.15 18.49
CA GLU A 11 -4.59 11.13 17.04
C GLU A 11 -4.54 12.53 16.45
N LEU A 12 -5.44 13.40 16.90
CA LEU A 12 -5.49 14.80 16.45
C LEU A 12 -4.23 15.58 16.85
N ARG A 13 -3.75 15.37 18.08
CA ARG A 13 -2.51 15.99 18.58
C ARG A 13 -1.30 15.44 17.82
N GLN A 14 -1.26 14.13 17.58
CA GLN A 14 -0.18 13.50 16.84
C GLN A 14 -0.16 14.02 15.40
N PHE A 15 -1.29 14.05 14.70
CA PHE A 15 -1.40 14.64 13.35
C PHE A 15 -0.90 16.09 13.29
N GLY A 16 -1.32 16.93 14.24
CA GLY A 16 -0.86 18.32 14.33
C GLY A 16 0.65 18.44 14.61
N MET A 17 1.19 17.59 15.49
CA MET A 17 2.63 17.49 15.74
C MET A 17 3.38 17.01 14.51
N THR A 18 2.92 15.95 13.82
CA THR A 18 3.60 15.43 12.63
C THR A 18 3.59 16.46 11.51
N LEU A 19 2.43 17.05 11.17
CA LEU A 19 2.34 18.07 10.12
C LEU A 19 3.15 19.31 10.47
N GLY A 20 3.00 19.80 11.70
CA GLY A 20 3.70 20.99 12.16
C GLY A 20 5.21 20.78 12.32
N THR A 21 5.71 19.54 12.28
CA THR A 21 7.15 19.25 12.21
C THR A 21 7.60 19.01 10.77
N ILE A 22 6.85 18.20 10.00
CA ILE A 22 7.25 17.78 8.66
C ILE A 22 7.20 18.94 7.65
N ILE A 23 6.20 19.83 7.75
CA ILE A 23 6.03 20.98 6.85
C ILE A 23 7.22 21.96 6.98
N PRO A 24 7.58 22.49 8.17
CA PRO A 24 8.71 23.39 8.27
C PRO A 24 10.05 22.72 8.00
N VAL A 25 10.22 21.42 8.30
CA VAL A 25 11.46 20.71 7.97
C VAL A 25 11.60 20.52 6.45
N LEU A 26 10.55 20.08 5.76
CA LEU A 26 10.59 19.90 4.30
C LEU A 26 10.69 21.24 3.56
N PHE A 27 9.81 22.20 3.86
CA PHE A 27 9.73 23.46 3.12
C PHE A 27 10.68 24.54 3.64
N GLY A 28 11.08 24.48 4.90
CA GLY A 28 11.96 25.46 5.53
C GLY A 28 13.43 25.06 5.56
N LEU A 29 13.76 23.76 5.48
CA LEU A 29 15.16 23.28 5.52
C LEU A 29 15.57 22.55 4.24
N ILE A 30 14.81 21.54 3.82
CA ILE A 30 15.19 20.69 2.67
C ILE A 30 15.04 21.41 1.33
N LEU A 31 13.92 22.12 1.11
CA LEU A 31 13.67 22.86 -0.14
C LEU A 31 14.69 23.98 -0.38
N PRO A 32 15.01 24.84 0.60
CA PRO A 32 16.02 25.89 0.46
C PRO A 32 17.43 25.32 0.28
N TRP A 33 17.74 24.21 0.95
CA TRP A 33 19.02 23.51 0.79
C TRP A 33 19.21 22.96 -0.63
N VAL A 34 18.15 22.41 -1.24
CA VAL A 34 18.22 21.81 -2.58
C VAL A 34 18.20 22.87 -3.69
N TRP A 35 17.51 24.00 -3.50
CA TRP A 35 17.37 25.05 -4.52
C TRP A 35 18.24 26.30 -4.32
N GLY A 36 18.98 26.42 -3.21
CA GLY A 36 19.92 27.52 -2.97
C GLY A 36 19.27 28.89 -2.75
N HIS A 37 17.98 28.94 -2.44
CA HIS A 37 17.26 30.18 -2.12
C HIS A 37 17.31 30.50 -0.62
N GLU A 38 17.24 31.79 -0.27
CA GLU A 38 17.24 32.26 1.12
C GLU A 38 16.11 31.59 1.92
N LEU A 39 16.42 31.18 3.15
CA LEU A 39 15.49 30.56 4.10
C LEU A 39 14.18 31.36 4.14
N PRO A 40 13.09 30.88 3.52
CA PRO A 40 11.83 31.58 3.58
C PRO A 40 11.38 31.55 5.04
N ARG A 41 11.02 32.71 5.61
CA ARG A 41 10.51 32.77 7.00
C ARG A 41 9.08 32.22 7.11
N LEU A 42 8.36 32.17 5.99
CA LEU A 42 6.95 31.76 5.89
C LEU A 42 6.67 30.33 6.41
N PRO A 43 7.43 29.29 6.01
CA PRO A 43 7.23 27.90 6.46
C PRO A 43 7.44 27.74 7.97
N TRP A 44 8.37 28.51 8.56
CA TRP A 44 8.61 28.50 10.01
C TRP A 44 7.44 29.12 10.78
N VAL A 45 6.87 30.23 10.29
CA VAL A 45 5.68 30.86 10.88
C VAL A 45 4.45 29.95 10.74
N LEU A 46 4.22 29.37 9.55
CA LEU A 46 3.13 28.41 9.34
C LEU A 46 3.29 27.16 10.22
N GLY A 47 4.51 26.62 10.33
CA GLY A 47 4.81 25.49 11.21
C GLY A 47 4.54 25.81 12.68
N GLY A 48 4.98 26.97 13.16
CA GLY A 48 4.71 27.45 14.52
C GLY A 48 3.23 27.67 14.82
N VAL A 49 2.48 28.24 13.86
CA VAL A 49 1.02 28.41 13.98
C VAL A 49 0.32 27.04 14.00
N PHE A 50 0.73 26.09 13.17
CA PHE A 50 0.19 24.73 13.19
C PHE A 50 0.52 23.99 14.50
N TRP A 51 1.75 24.14 15.02
CA TRP A 51 2.15 23.60 16.32
C TRP A 51 1.34 24.23 17.46
N GLY A 52 1.16 25.56 17.43
CA GLY A 52 0.37 26.30 18.40
C GLY A 52 -1.10 25.88 18.38
N LEU A 53 -1.71 25.73 17.19
CA LEU A 53 -3.07 25.23 17.03
C LEU A 53 -3.20 23.77 17.48
N ALA A 54 -2.21 22.93 17.19
CA ALA A 54 -2.17 21.53 17.63
C ALA A 54 -2.10 21.38 19.16
N LEU A 55 -1.42 22.30 19.84
CA LEU A 55 -1.26 22.31 21.30
C LEU A 55 -2.45 22.97 22.02
N LEU A 56 -2.93 24.11 21.52
CA LEU A 56 -3.92 24.94 22.22
C LEU A 56 -5.36 24.51 21.93
N LEU A 57 -5.70 24.18 20.69
CA LEU A 57 -7.06 23.79 20.29
C LEU A 57 -7.04 22.65 19.27
N PRO A 58 -6.82 21.39 19.68
CA PRO A 58 -6.92 20.26 18.76
C PRO A 58 -8.32 20.14 18.14
N GLN A 59 -9.37 20.68 18.78
CA GLN A 59 -10.74 20.55 18.28
C GLN A 59 -11.00 21.21 16.93
N THR A 60 -10.29 22.30 16.57
CA THR A 60 -10.43 22.95 15.26
C THR A 60 -9.77 22.15 14.14
N LEU A 61 -8.85 21.23 14.47
CA LEU A 61 -8.21 20.32 13.52
C LEU A 61 -9.09 19.11 13.15
N LYS A 62 -10.21 18.88 13.85
CA LYS A 62 -11.14 17.77 13.56
C LYS A 62 -11.65 17.72 12.11
N PRO A 63 -12.24 18.80 11.55
CA PRO A 63 -12.75 18.77 10.17
C PRO A 63 -11.62 18.55 9.15
N VAL A 64 -10.46 19.16 9.37
CA VAL A 64 -9.29 19.04 8.49
C VAL A 64 -8.75 17.60 8.53
N TYR A 65 -8.60 17.03 9.74
CA TYR A 65 -8.16 15.64 9.92
C TYR A 65 -9.13 14.66 9.23
N SER A 66 -10.44 14.84 9.41
CA SER A 66 -11.44 13.98 8.77
C SER A 66 -11.38 14.05 7.23
N GLY A 67 -11.23 15.26 6.67
CA GLY A 67 -11.03 15.43 5.22
C GLY A 67 -9.74 14.77 4.72
N TRP A 68 -8.64 15.00 5.43
CA TRP A 68 -7.34 14.41 5.10
C TRP A 68 -7.35 12.88 5.17
N MET A 69 -7.99 12.31 6.18
CA MET A 69 -8.09 10.85 6.34
C MET A 69 -8.91 10.19 5.23
N LYS A 70 -9.92 10.87 4.67
CA LYS A 70 -10.63 10.37 3.49
C LYS A 70 -9.70 10.31 2.27
N VAL A 71 -8.90 11.35 2.06
CA VAL A 71 -7.89 11.37 0.98
C VAL A 71 -6.85 10.28 1.20
N ALA A 72 -6.34 10.13 2.43
CA ALA A 72 -5.40 9.08 2.79
C ALA A 72 -5.98 7.68 2.55
N ALA A 73 -7.27 7.46 2.81
CA ALA A 73 -7.93 6.19 2.53
C ALA A 73 -8.02 5.89 1.02
N VAL A 74 -8.36 6.90 0.20
CA VAL A 74 -8.36 6.75 -1.27
C VAL A 74 -6.94 6.47 -1.78
N LEU A 75 -5.95 7.19 -1.26
CA LEU A 75 -4.56 6.99 -1.64
C LEU A 75 -4.06 5.59 -1.24
N ALA A 76 -4.40 5.13 -0.04
CA ALA A 76 -4.08 3.79 0.44
C ALA A 76 -4.72 2.71 -0.46
N TRP A 77 -5.98 2.92 -0.87
CA TRP A 77 -6.67 2.02 -1.79
C TRP A 77 -5.97 1.94 -3.14
N VAL A 78 -5.55 3.08 -3.70
CA VAL A 78 -4.74 3.11 -4.94
C VAL A 78 -3.39 2.42 -4.73
N ASN A 79 -2.70 2.73 -3.63
CA ASN A 79 -1.36 2.21 -3.33
C ASN A 79 -1.34 0.67 -3.27
N THR A 80 -2.31 0.06 -2.58
CA THR A 80 -2.40 -1.41 -2.50
C THR A 80 -2.52 -2.06 -3.89
N ARG A 81 -3.26 -1.43 -4.80
CA ARG A 81 -3.45 -1.93 -6.18
C ARG A 81 -2.25 -1.67 -7.05
N LEU A 82 -1.60 -0.53 -6.86
CA LEU A 82 -0.38 -0.18 -7.54
C LEU A 82 0.72 -1.18 -7.17
N ILE A 83 0.93 -1.43 -5.87
CA ILE A 83 1.90 -2.43 -5.38
C ILE A 83 1.58 -3.81 -5.94
N LEU A 84 0.32 -4.25 -5.87
CA LEU A 84 -0.07 -5.56 -6.39
C LEU A 84 0.14 -5.64 -7.91
N GLY A 85 -0.20 -4.59 -8.65
CA GLY A 85 0.04 -4.50 -10.09
C GLY A 85 1.53 -4.57 -10.43
N ILE A 86 2.36 -3.82 -9.71
CA ILE A 86 3.82 -3.84 -9.87
C ILE A 86 4.37 -5.25 -9.61
N ILE A 87 3.98 -5.90 -8.51
CA ILE A 87 4.41 -7.28 -8.20
C ILE A 87 3.96 -8.24 -9.30
N PHE A 88 2.73 -8.12 -9.78
CA PHE A 88 2.22 -8.96 -10.86
C PHE A 88 3.07 -8.79 -12.13
N PHE A 89 3.32 -7.55 -12.56
CA PHE A 89 4.08 -7.29 -13.79
C PHE A 89 5.59 -7.53 -13.67
N LEU A 90 6.19 -7.33 -12.50
CA LEU A 90 7.64 -7.50 -12.31
C LEU A 90 8.06 -8.88 -11.85
N VAL A 91 7.16 -9.65 -11.22
CA VAL A 91 7.49 -10.98 -10.67
C VAL A 91 6.70 -12.06 -11.40
N VAL A 92 5.36 -11.96 -11.39
CA VAL A 92 4.49 -13.04 -11.90
C VAL A 92 4.57 -13.15 -13.42
N THR A 93 4.46 -12.03 -14.14
CA THR A 93 4.52 -11.98 -15.61
C THR A 93 5.85 -12.49 -16.17
N PRO A 94 7.04 -12.03 -15.71
CA PRO A 94 8.30 -12.57 -16.21
C PRO A 94 8.51 -14.01 -15.80
N MET A 95 8.07 -14.44 -14.61
CA MET A 95 8.09 -15.86 -14.23
C MET A 95 7.29 -16.71 -15.23
N ALA A 96 6.08 -16.28 -15.59
CA ALA A 96 5.25 -16.96 -16.58
C ALA A 96 5.89 -16.96 -17.98
N LEU A 97 6.53 -15.85 -18.37
CA LEU A 97 7.25 -15.74 -19.63
C LEU A 97 8.44 -16.71 -19.67
N VAL A 98 9.22 -16.78 -18.59
CA VAL A 98 10.35 -17.71 -18.44
C VAL A 98 9.86 -19.16 -18.50
N MET A 99 8.78 -19.51 -17.79
CA MET A 99 8.18 -20.85 -17.88
C MET A 99 7.72 -21.19 -19.31
N ARG A 100 7.17 -20.21 -20.03
CA ARG A 100 6.77 -20.37 -21.44
C ARG A 100 7.97 -20.57 -22.37
N LEU A 101 9.07 -19.86 -22.14
CA LEU A 101 10.33 -20.02 -22.89
C LEU A 101 10.99 -21.37 -22.62
N ILE A 102 10.94 -21.87 -21.38
CA ILE A 102 11.49 -23.18 -21.00
C ILE A 102 10.54 -24.33 -21.46
N GLN A 103 9.39 -24.03 -22.07
CA GLN A 103 8.39 -25.02 -22.52
C GLN A 103 7.97 -26.00 -21.41
N ARG A 104 8.05 -25.57 -20.14
CA ARG A 104 7.74 -26.42 -18.99
C ARG A 104 6.25 -26.34 -18.70
N ASP A 105 5.48 -27.20 -19.36
CA ASP A 105 4.04 -27.33 -19.13
C ASP A 105 3.77 -28.22 -17.90
N THR A 106 3.84 -27.64 -16.70
CA THR A 106 3.60 -28.36 -15.44
C THR A 106 2.14 -28.80 -15.26
N LEU A 107 1.23 -28.26 -16.05
CA LEU A 107 -0.21 -28.52 -15.96
C LEU A 107 -0.77 -29.21 -17.21
N SER A 108 0.08 -29.62 -18.16
CA SER A 108 -0.34 -30.26 -19.42
C SER A 108 -1.55 -29.54 -20.05
N ARG A 109 -1.46 -28.20 -20.13
CA ARG A 109 -2.54 -27.31 -20.58
C ARG A 109 -2.68 -27.26 -22.10
N GLN A 110 -1.79 -27.93 -22.84
CA GLN A 110 -1.92 -28.06 -24.28
C GLN A 110 -3.21 -28.79 -24.66
N PHE A 111 -4.01 -28.14 -25.50
CA PHE A 111 -5.28 -28.67 -25.99
C PHE A 111 -5.00 -29.71 -27.09
N GLU A 112 -5.04 -30.98 -26.73
CA GLU A 112 -4.87 -32.11 -27.64
C GLU A 112 -6.21 -32.47 -28.30
N ARG A 113 -6.39 -32.02 -29.54
CA ARG A 113 -7.60 -32.23 -30.36
C ARG A 113 -7.94 -33.69 -30.66
N HIS A 114 -6.98 -34.61 -30.49
CA HIS A 114 -7.12 -36.04 -30.76
C HIS A 114 -7.30 -36.89 -29.51
N ARG A 115 -7.37 -36.30 -28.31
CA ARG A 115 -7.74 -37.06 -27.11
C ARG A 115 -9.25 -37.20 -27.02
N GLU A 116 -9.72 -38.42 -26.84
CA GLU A 116 -11.14 -38.71 -26.60
C GLU A 116 -11.63 -38.18 -25.25
N THR A 117 -10.75 -38.04 -24.25
CA THR A 117 -11.11 -37.55 -22.92
C THR A 117 -9.88 -37.03 -22.14
N TYR A 118 -10.03 -35.88 -21.46
CA TYR A 118 -9.03 -35.29 -20.56
C TYR A 118 -9.12 -35.77 -19.10
N ARG A 119 -10.06 -36.67 -18.78
CA ARG A 119 -10.22 -37.22 -17.43
C ARG A 119 -9.01 -38.10 -17.09
N VAL A 120 -8.36 -37.77 -15.98
CA VAL A 120 -7.37 -38.64 -15.36
C VAL A 120 -8.10 -39.65 -14.50
N THR A 121 -8.01 -40.93 -14.82
CA THR A 121 -8.61 -42.00 -14.01
C THR A 121 -7.96 -42.01 -12.64
N SER A 122 -8.76 -41.89 -11.58
CA SER A 122 -8.25 -42.02 -10.21
C SER A 122 -7.75 -43.44 -9.99
N SER A 123 -6.47 -43.62 -9.67
CA SER A 123 -5.95 -44.91 -9.22
C SER A 123 -6.63 -45.30 -7.91
N LEU A 124 -7.04 -46.57 -7.78
CA LEU A 124 -7.57 -47.11 -6.52
C LEU A 124 -6.51 -46.93 -5.43
N ARG A 125 -6.81 -46.08 -4.42
CA ARG A 125 -5.93 -45.90 -3.26
C ARG A 125 -5.91 -47.20 -2.45
N THR A 126 -4.75 -47.86 -2.43
CA THR A 126 -4.50 -49.02 -1.56
C THR A 126 -4.45 -48.57 -0.09
N HIS A 127 -4.83 -49.44 0.85
CA HIS A 127 -4.85 -49.15 2.30
C HIS A 127 -3.51 -48.56 2.82
N GLN A 128 -2.37 -49.04 2.31
CA GLN A 128 -1.04 -48.49 2.64
C GLN A 128 -0.87 -47.00 2.29
N SER A 129 -1.57 -46.49 1.27
CA SER A 129 -1.54 -45.06 0.93
C SER A 129 -2.26 -44.19 1.96
N MET A 130 -3.06 -44.77 2.85
CA MET A 130 -3.75 -44.05 3.93
C MET A 130 -2.92 -43.98 5.22
N GLU A 131 -1.89 -44.82 5.36
CA GLU A 131 -1.00 -44.82 6.53
C GLU A 131 0.00 -43.66 6.52
N LYS A 132 0.36 -43.14 5.34
CA LYS A 132 1.20 -41.95 5.18
C LYS A 132 0.58 -40.98 4.17
N PRO A 133 -0.27 -40.05 4.64
CA PRO A 133 -1.04 -39.17 3.77
C PRO A 133 -0.27 -37.97 3.20
N PHE A 134 1.01 -37.78 3.55
CA PHE A 134 1.86 -36.66 3.12
C PHE A 134 3.19 -37.16 2.56
#